data_AF-A0A0C2DH74-F1
#
_entry.id   AF-A0A0C2DH74-F1
#
_cell.length_a   1.000
_cell.length_b   1.000
_cell.length_c   1.000
_cell.angle_alpha   90.00
_cell.angle_beta   90.00
_cell.angle_gamma   90.00
#
_symmetry.space_group_name_H-M   'P 1'
#
loop_
_entity.id
_entity.type
_entity.pdbx_description
1 polymer ?
#
loop_
_entity_poly.entity_id
_entity_poly.type
_entity_poly.pdbx_seq_one_letter_code
_entity_poly.pdbx_strand_id
1 'polypeptide(L)'
;MKAKQDPPPSAAPTPVAAFNGKVIALTGTFTTMKRADAKKVLTQAGASVGSGVTKKTDLLIHGDNAGSKLDKATSLGVTLMTEAQMVALLTAGGAGAQQLANADAKLAKKQAEDAAASTEMTAVATELRAFVAALKRRKDIEVTHATLGRKAGKSKLAQLRAADIPTELINFYAEIDGAHIEWRFVEPPGGGCLRLPPVSRWTQFTGDDDHYMGFGEDREALLLDEVTPEGGTWLVRDKPTDTTGEPGRVGIIFASAAQGADGITPADSIAAYLRAAIDNGFVHYWPRCFRPNPYVSYAEQEQTLERFRATPVTPSKVRVGQRVQFGYFSEGGRGEVLAIHEAPEGPASEFCGTKLAQVQLDEGTIAWIPVKWMKTWTRVDAYQRLRDPSFVFAAAAKDDPGALLDELVRAMDPLTSYSNLAFAQVPSNARRAAGLLATRSLADAVAIVIDLHAAVARAGIELDAQRVVAETGDEFSKPEMSRCRWQYRVSDVFIGLFGGLLLLAHHESARRGVPGNALLGAKLVARLAKLDGADPLHTRCTNDQLLAAPQWGHGSSEHAQALGLPADAIVLSGTGY
;
A
#
# COMPACT_ATOMS: atom_id res chain seq x y z
N MET A 1 -19.47 -71.25 34.11
CA MET A 1 -20.36 -70.12 33.76
C MET A 1 -20.06 -68.95 34.70
N LYS A 2 -19.30 -67.94 34.25
CA LYS A 2 -19.08 -66.70 35.01
C LYS A 2 -20.08 -65.67 34.46
N ALA A 3 -20.97 -65.20 35.33
CA ALA A 3 -21.96 -64.19 35.01
C ALA A 3 -21.26 -62.89 34.59
N LYS A 4 -21.63 -62.40 33.40
CA LYS A 4 -21.29 -61.06 32.90
C LYS A 4 -22.09 -60.06 33.74
N GLN A 5 -21.40 -59.18 34.48
CA GLN A 5 -22.01 -58.00 35.07
C GLN A 5 -22.25 -56.98 33.96
N ASP A 6 -23.49 -56.50 33.86
CA ASP A 6 -23.87 -55.38 33.00
C ASP A 6 -23.19 -54.08 33.45
N PRO A 7 -22.82 -53.17 32.53
CA PRO A 7 -22.29 -51.87 32.90
C PRO A 7 -23.38 -51.00 33.55
N PRO A 8 -23.02 -50.10 34.48
CA PRO A 8 -23.98 -49.23 35.16
C PRO A 8 -24.67 -48.25 34.19
N PRO A 9 -25.83 -47.68 34.55
CA PRO A 9 -26.64 -46.88 33.63
C PRO A 9 -25.91 -45.59 33.25
N SER A 10 -25.74 -45.38 31.94
CA SER A 10 -25.28 -44.11 31.37
C SER A 10 -26.25 -42.99 31.76
N ALA A 11 -25.75 -41.94 32.41
CA ALA A 11 -26.52 -40.74 32.77
C ALA A 11 -27.30 -40.18 31.57
N ALA A 12 -28.56 -39.79 31.80
CA ALA A 12 -29.44 -39.19 30.80
C ALA A 12 -28.84 -37.88 30.23
N PRO A 13 -29.06 -37.57 28.93
CA PRO A 13 -28.61 -36.32 28.34
C PRO A 13 -29.20 -35.14 29.09
N THR A 14 -28.35 -34.22 29.56
CA THR A 14 -28.76 -32.96 30.18
C THR A 14 -28.52 -31.87 29.14
N PRO A 15 -29.55 -31.44 28.40
CA PRO A 15 -29.38 -30.43 27.37
C PRO A 15 -28.99 -29.12 28.04
N VAL A 16 -27.86 -28.56 27.64
CA VAL A 16 -27.42 -27.25 28.13
C VAL A 16 -27.89 -26.23 27.11
N ALA A 17 -28.72 -25.26 27.53
CA ALA A 17 -29.35 -24.29 26.64
C ALA A 17 -28.37 -23.57 25.70
N ALA A 18 -27.13 -23.31 26.16
CA ALA A 18 -26.09 -22.67 25.37
C ALA A 18 -25.55 -23.53 24.20
N PHE A 19 -25.71 -24.86 24.25
CA PHE A 19 -25.15 -25.81 23.28
C PHE A 19 -26.22 -26.63 22.54
N ASN A 20 -27.42 -26.74 23.10
CA ASN A 20 -28.50 -27.54 22.53
C ASN A 20 -28.85 -27.08 21.11
N GLY A 21 -28.84 -28.02 20.16
CA GLY A 21 -29.15 -27.78 18.75
C GLY A 21 -28.07 -27.04 17.95
N LYS A 22 -26.93 -26.65 18.55
CA LYS A 22 -25.86 -25.93 17.84
C LYS A 22 -24.90 -26.89 17.14
N VAL A 23 -24.38 -26.46 15.98
CA VAL A 23 -23.28 -27.12 15.27
C VAL A 23 -21.95 -26.52 15.72
N ILE A 24 -21.14 -27.31 16.44
CA ILE A 24 -19.91 -26.86 17.07
C ILE A 24 -18.69 -27.46 16.37
N ALA A 25 -17.66 -26.66 16.13
CA ALA A 25 -16.34 -27.14 15.74
C ALA A 25 -15.34 -26.95 16.90
N LEU A 26 -14.39 -27.89 17.04
CA LEU A 26 -13.33 -27.82 18.05
C LEU A 26 -11.97 -27.62 17.37
N THR A 27 -11.16 -26.70 17.90
CA THR A 27 -9.77 -26.50 17.45
C THR A 27 -8.84 -26.19 18.63
N GLY A 28 -7.53 -26.33 18.42
CA GLY A 28 -6.52 -26.07 19.46
C GLY A 28 -6.43 -27.11 20.58
N THR A 29 -5.40 -27.01 21.40
CA THR A 29 -5.13 -27.92 22.51
C THR A 29 -5.92 -27.48 23.74
N PHE A 30 -6.74 -28.39 24.27
CA PHE A 30 -7.56 -28.17 25.45
C PHE A 30 -6.78 -28.58 26.70
N THR A 31 -6.84 -27.76 27.75
CA THR A 31 -6.12 -27.95 29.02
C THR A 31 -6.91 -28.81 29.99
N THR A 32 -8.23 -28.68 29.99
CA THR A 32 -9.11 -29.32 30.97
C THR A 32 -9.37 -30.78 30.66
N MET A 33 -9.56 -31.11 29.39
CA MET A 33 -9.93 -32.45 28.91
C MET A 33 -9.39 -32.74 27.50
N LYS A 34 -9.38 -34.02 27.09
CA LYS A 34 -9.02 -34.37 25.71
C LYS A 34 -10.12 -33.91 24.76
N ARG A 35 -9.75 -33.56 23.53
CA ARG A 35 -10.72 -33.13 22.50
C ARG A 35 -11.82 -34.17 22.24
N ALA A 36 -11.50 -35.47 22.36
CA ALA A 36 -12.49 -36.55 22.25
C ALA A 36 -13.51 -36.54 23.41
N ASP A 37 -13.08 -36.16 24.62
CA ASP A 37 -13.95 -36.05 25.79
C ASP A 37 -14.82 -34.79 25.67
N ALA A 38 -14.24 -33.66 25.24
CA ALA A 38 -15.00 -32.44 24.94
C ALA A 38 -16.10 -32.70 23.91
N LYS A 39 -15.80 -33.47 22.85
CA LYS A 39 -16.79 -33.89 21.87
C LYS A 39 -17.95 -34.67 22.50
N LYS A 40 -17.66 -35.61 23.41
CA LYS A 40 -18.69 -36.41 24.10
C LYS A 40 -19.57 -35.53 24.99
N VAL A 41 -18.97 -34.66 25.81
CA VAL A 41 -19.71 -33.79 26.74
C VAL A 41 -20.60 -32.79 25.98
N LEU A 42 -20.09 -32.18 24.91
CA LEU A 42 -20.89 -31.28 24.07
C LEU A 42 -22.04 -32.01 23.36
N THR A 43 -21.83 -33.25 22.94
CA THR A 43 -22.90 -34.07 22.34
C THR A 43 -23.96 -34.41 23.37
N GLN A 44 -23.58 -34.74 24.61
CA GLN A 44 -24.51 -34.95 25.73
C GLN A 44 -25.28 -33.68 26.10
N ALA A 45 -24.65 -32.52 25.93
CA ALA A 45 -25.26 -31.21 26.12
C ALA A 45 -26.21 -30.79 24.98
N GLY A 46 -26.40 -31.65 23.96
CA GLY A 46 -27.34 -31.45 22.85
C GLY A 46 -26.72 -30.81 21.59
N ALA A 47 -25.40 -30.64 21.51
CA ALA A 47 -24.74 -30.08 20.33
C ALA A 47 -24.35 -31.14 19.29
N SER A 48 -24.27 -30.73 18.02
CA SER A 48 -23.66 -31.52 16.95
C SER A 48 -22.21 -31.10 16.71
N VAL A 49 -21.24 -31.96 17.03
CA VAL A 49 -19.82 -31.60 16.93
C VAL A 49 -19.18 -32.07 15.61
N GLY A 50 -18.85 -31.12 14.74
CA GLY A 50 -18.20 -31.34 13.45
C GLY A 50 -16.66 -31.30 13.51
N SER A 51 -16.00 -31.88 12.50
CA SER A 51 -14.52 -31.94 12.39
C SER A 51 -13.89 -30.67 11.80
N GLY A 52 -14.69 -29.81 11.16
CA GLY A 52 -14.24 -28.62 10.45
C GLY A 52 -15.20 -27.44 10.58
N VAL A 53 -14.74 -26.27 10.16
CA VAL A 53 -15.52 -25.03 10.15
C VAL A 53 -16.16 -24.86 8.77
N THR A 54 -17.48 -24.74 8.76
CA THR A 54 -18.32 -24.58 7.56
C THR A 54 -19.32 -23.43 7.77
N LYS A 55 -20.05 -23.04 6.72
CA LYS A 55 -21.13 -22.05 6.83
C LYS A 55 -22.28 -22.48 7.76
N LYS A 56 -22.39 -23.79 8.06
CA LYS A 56 -23.40 -24.34 8.98
C LYS A 56 -22.90 -24.41 10.43
N THR A 57 -21.67 -23.98 10.70
CA THR A 57 -21.09 -24.02 12.05
C THR A 57 -21.57 -22.80 12.84
N ASP A 58 -22.29 -23.01 13.93
CA ASP A 58 -22.79 -21.93 14.79
C ASP A 58 -21.71 -21.40 15.75
N LEU A 59 -20.83 -22.30 16.20
CA LEU A 59 -19.85 -22.01 17.26
C LEU A 59 -18.52 -22.73 17.01
N LEU A 60 -17.40 -22.01 17.13
CA LEU A 60 -16.07 -22.59 17.22
C LEU A 60 -15.59 -22.48 18.67
N ILE A 61 -15.31 -23.61 19.30
CA ILE A 61 -14.64 -23.65 20.60
C ILE A 61 -13.15 -23.88 20.36
N HIS A 62 -12.33 -23.00 20.91
CA HIS A 62 -10.88 -23.04 20.71
C HIS A 62 -10.10 -23.14 22.02
N GLY A 63 -9.11 -24.05 22.03
CA GLY A 63 -8.00 -24.06 22.97
C GLY A 63 -6.75 -23.39 22.39
N ASP A 64 -5.59 -23.66 22.97
CA ASP A 64 -4.32 -23.06 22.53
C ASP A 64 -3.95 -23.48 21.11
N ASN A 65 -3.19 -22.67 20.38
CA ASN A 65 -2.71 -23.01 19.03
C ASN A 65 -3.84 -23.41 18.06
N ALA A 66 -5.00 -22.74 18.18
CA ALA A 66 -6.19 -22.94 17.36
C ALA A 66 -5.93 -22.84 15.85
N GLY A 67 -4.95 -22.02 15.45
CA GLY A 67 -4.42 -21.91 14.09
C GLY A 67 -5.47 -21.54 13.03
N SER A 68 -5.27 -22.04 11.81
CA SER A 68 -6.03 -21.67 10.60
C SER A 68 -7.54 -21.92 10.64
N LYS A 69 -8.04 -22.74 11.58
CA LYS A 69 -9.49 -22.91 11.78
C LYS A 69 -10.13 -21.72 12.49
N LEU A 70 -9.38 -21.03 13.35
CA LEU A 70 -9.82 -19.81 14.02
C LEU A 70 -9.96 -18.66 13.01
N ASP A 71 -8.97 -18.51 12.13
CA ASP A 71 -9.00 -17.53 11.05
C ASP A 71 -10.18 -17.79 10.11
N LYS A 72 -10.38 -19.06 9.72
CA LYS A 72 -11.52 -19.46 8.89
C LYS A 72 -12.87 -19.19 9.57
N ALA A 73 -13.02 -19.47 10.86
CA ALA A 73 -14.24 -19.17 11.61
C ALA A 73 -14.53 -17.67 11.69
N THR A 74 -13.49 -16.87 11.93
CA THR A 74 -13.59 -15.41 11.95
C THR A 74 -14.05 -14.87 10.60
N SER A 75 -13.49 -15.39 9.49
CA SER A 75 -13.88 -14.98 8.14
C SER A 75 -15.33 -15.34 7.78
N LEU A 76 -15.86 -16.42 8.36
CA LEU A 76 -17.23 -16.90 8.13
C LEU A 76 -18.26 -16.30 9.11
N GLY A 77 -17.83 -15.43 10.03
CA GLY A 77 -18.71 -14.84 11.04
C GLY A 77 -19.23 -15.83 12.08
N VAL A 78 -18.51 -16.94 12.31
CA VAL A 78 -18.88 -17.97 13.29
C VAL A 78 -18.59 -17.45 14.69
N THR A 79 -19.49 -17.72 15.64
CA THR A 79 -19.29 -17.31 17.05
C THR A 79 -18.06 -18.03 17.61
N LEU A 80 -17.19 -17.30 18.31
CA LEU A 80 -15.98 -17.86 18.93
C LEU A 80 -16.19 -18.00 20.44
N MET A 81 -15.74 -19.13 21.00
CA MET A 81 -15.80 -19.40 22.43
C MET A 81 -14.51 -20.04 22.92
N THR A 82 -14.02 -19.60 24.07
CA THR A 82 -12.82 -20.19 24.70
C THR A 82 -13.17 -21.47 25.45
N GLU A 83 -12.16 -22.31 25.69
CA GLU A 83 -12.30 -23.48 26.56
C GLU A 83 -12.88 -23.12 27.95
N ALA A 84 -12.43 -22.02 28.56
CA ALA A 84 -12.89 -21.59 29.88
C ALA A 84 -14.39 -21.24 29.87
N GLN A 85 -14.86 -20.53 28.83
CA GLN A 85 -16.29 -20.23 28.65
C GLN A 85 -17.12 -21.50 28.45
N MET A 86 -16.60 -22.45 27.66
CA MET A 86 -17.24 -23.76 27.47
C MET A 86 -17.39 -24.49 28.81
N VAL A 87 -16.31 -24.59 29.58
CA VAL A 87 -16.29 -25.24 30.90
C VAL A 87 -17.31 -24.58 31.83
N ALA A 88 -17.32 -23.25 31.94
CA ALA A 88 -18.27 -22.54 32.79
C ALA A 88 -19.73 -22.84 32.43
N LEU A 89 -20.07 -22.85 31.14
CA LEU A 89 -21.43 -23.14 30.67
C LEU A 89 -21.84 -24.60 30.86
N LEU A 90 -20.91 -25.54 30.67
CA LEU A 90 -21.17 -26.96 30.90
C LEU A 90 -21.33 -27.29 32.38
N THR A 91 -20.48 -26.70 33.24
CA THR A 91 -20.57 -26.83 34.70
C THR A 91 -21.88 -26.26 35.21
N ALA A 92 -22.27 -25.05 34.77
CA ALA A 92 -23.56 -24.45 35.13
C ALA A 92 -24.76 -25.26 34.64
N GLY A 93 -24.63 -25.91 33.47
CA GLY A 93 -25.66 -26.79 32.90
C GLY A 93 -25.66 -28.23 33.41
N GLY A 94 -24.78 -28.59 34.36
CA GLY A 94 -24.70 -29.93 34.95
C GLY A 94 -24.22 -31.04 34.00
N ALA A 95 -23.68 -30.71 32.82
CA ALA A 95 -23.25 -31.69 31.83
C ALA A 95 -21.75 -32.02 31.98
N GLY A 96 -21.38 -33.30 31.96
CA GLY A 96 -19.96 -33.73 31.95
C GLY A 96 -19.22 -33.61 33.29
N ALA A 97 -19.94 -33.72 34.42
CA ALA A 97 -19.40 -33.57 35.77
C ALA A 97 -18.11 -34.36 36.04
N GLN A 98 -18.00 -35.59 35.51
CA GLN A 98 -16.81 -36.43 35.68
C GLN A 98 -15.59 -35.91 34.91
N GLN A 99 -15.80 -35.37 33.71
CA GLN A 99 -14.75 -34.79 32.86
C GLN A 99 -14.34 -33.38 33.32
N LEU A 100 -15.23 -32.69 34.04
CA LEU A 100 -15.06 -31.31 34.51
C LEU A 100 -14.65 -31.19 35.98
N ALA A 101 -14.60 -32.29 36.75
CA ALA A 101 -14.35 -32.27 38.20
C ALA A 101 -13.08 -31.52 38.63
N ASN A 102 -12.06 -31.46 37.77
CA ASN A 102 -10.80 -30.73 38.02
C ASN A 102 -10.57 -29.61 36.99
N ALA A 103 -11.58 -29.23 36.21
CA ALA A 103 -11.43 -28.27 35.12
C ALA A 103 -11.08 -26.87 35.66
N ASP A 104 -11.76 -26.42 36.71
CA ASP A 104 -11.49 -25.10 37.32
C ASP A 104 -10.08 -25.04 37.92
N ALA A 105 -9.63 -26.09 38.61
CA ALA A 105 -8.27 -26.16 39.15
C ALA A 105 -7.19 -26.19 38.05
N LYS A 106 -7.44 -26.92 36.94
CA LYS A 106 -6.53 -26.95 35.79
C LYS A 106 -6.51 -25.61 35.06
N LEU A 107 -7.65 -24.94 34.91
CA LEU A 107 -7.74 -23.61 34.32
C LEU A 107 -7.05 -22.56 35.19
N ALA A 108 -7.27 -22.59 36.51
CA ALA A 108 -6.61 -21.67 37.44
C ALA A 108 -5.09 -21.90 37.48
N LYS A 109 -4.63 -23.15 37.49
CA LYS A 109 -3.20 -23.48 37.38
C LYS A 109 -2.61 -22.98 36.07
N LYS A 110 -3.29 -23.23 34.95
CA LYS A 110 -2.83 -22.74 33.65
C LYS A 110 -2.85 -21.21 33.58
N GLN A 111 -3.88 -20.55 34.10
CA GLN A 111 -3.96 -19.09 34.16
C GLN A 111 -2.82 -18.51 35.02
N ALA A 112 -2.46 -19.16 36.12
CA ALA A 112 -1.30 -18.78 36.94
C ALA A 112 0.03 -19.03 36.21
N GLU A 113 0.16 -20.14 35.49
CA GLU A 113 1.34 -20.45 34.65
C GLU A 113 1.48 -19.47 33.48
N ASP A 114 0.38 -19.15 32.79
CA ASP A 114 0.32 -18.19 31.68
C ASP A 114 0.58 -16.75 32.18
N ALA A 115 0.06 -16.38 33.35
CA ALA A 115 0.32 -15.09 33.99
C ALA A 115 1.79 -14.96 34.43
N ALA A 116 2.38 -16.02 34.98
CA ALA A 116 3.80 -16.06 35.34
C ALA A 116 4.73 -16.09 34.11
N ALA A 117 4.26 -16.60 32.97
CA ALA A 117 4.98 -16.64 31.70
C ALA A 117 4.76 -15.39 30.82
N SER A 118 3.88 -14.47 31.22
CA SER A 118 3.58 -13.25 30.47
C SER A 118 4.78 -12.31 30.46
N THR A 119 5.48 -12.26 29.33
CA THR A 119 6.61 -11.36 29.09
C THR A 119 6.18 -10.09 28.36
N GLU A 120 7.06 -9.09 28.29
CA GLU A 120 6.85 -7.92 27.43
C GLU A 120 6.51 -8.33 25.99
N MET A 121 7.18 -9.35 25.47
CA MET A 121 6.95 -9.81 24.11
C MET A 121 5.62 -10.55 23.93
N THR A 122 5.08 -11.14 25.00
CA THR A 122 3.72 -11.68 25.01
C THR A 122 2.68 -10.56 24.84
N ALA A 123 2.92 -9.41 25.48
CA ALA A 123 2.08 -8.22 25.33
C ALA A 123 2.17 -7.66 23.90
N VAL A 124 3.38 -7.45 23.37
CA VAL A 124 3.59 -6.95 21.99
C VAL A 124 2.97 -7.88 20.95
N ALA A 125 3.13 -9.20 21.09
CA ALA A 125 2.49 -10.18 20.21
C ALA A 125 0.95 -10.10 20.25
N THR A 126 0.39 -9.77 21.42
CA THR A 126 -1.06 -9.57 21.59
C THR A 126 -1.51 -8.25 20.95
N GLU A 127 -0.77 -7.17 21.16
CA GLU A 127 -0.98 -5.86 20.52
C GLU A 127 -0.98 -5.99 18.99
N LEU A 128 0.00 -6.70 18.42
CA LEU A 128 0.11 -6.94 16.98
C LEU A 128 -1.09 -7.70 16.41
N ARG A 129 -1.55 -8.75 17.10
CA ARG A 129 -2.75 -9.51 16.70
C ARG A 129 -4.00 -8.65 16.77
N ALA A 130 -4.15 -7.86 17.83
CA ALA A 130 -5.28 -6.95 18.01
C ALA A 130 -5.29 -5.86 16.92
N PHE A 131 -4.11 -5.32 16.59
CA PHE A 131 -3.92 -4.36 15.52
C PHE A 131 -4.34 -4.93 14.15
N VAL A 132 -3.87 -6.13 13.77
CA VAL A 132 -4.27 -6.80 12.52
C VAL A 132 -5.79 -7.01 12.47
N ALA A 133 -6.40 -7.41 13.60
CA ALA A 133 -7.84 -7.57 13.69
C ALA A 133 -8.60 -6.23 13.57
N ALA A 134 -8.02 -5.13 14.04
CA ALA A 134 -8.58 -3.78 13.86
C ALA A 134 -8.44 -3.30 12.41
N LEU A 135 -7.28 -3.52 11.77
CA LEU A 135 -7.07 -3.23 10.35
C LEU A 135 -8.10 -3.92 9.47
N LYS A 136 -8.35 -5.22 9.65
CA LYS A 136 -9.33 -5.98 8.87
C LYS A 136 -10.78 -5.48 9.01
N ARG A 137 -11.08 -4.68 10.04
CA ARG A 137 -12.41 -4.09 10.27
C ARG A 137 -12.56 -2.71 9.64
N ARG A 138 -11.47 -2.07 9.21
CA ARG A 138 -11.49 -0.77 8.55
C ARG A 138 -12.05 -0.91 7.15
N LYS A 139 -13.06 -0.10 6.81
CA LYS A 139 -13.72 -0.12 5.49
C LYS A 139 -12.93 0.65 4.43
N ASP A 140 -12.01 1.49 4.86
CA ASP A 140 -11.15 2.34 4.05
C ASP A 140 -9.82 1.69 3.70
N ILE A 141 -9.55 0.50 4.25
CA ILE A 141 -8.31 -0.25 4.06
C ILE A 141 -8.63 -1.63 3.46
N GLU A 142 -7.81 -2.02 2.49
CA GLU A 142 -7.68 -3.38 2.02
C GLU A 142 -6.42 -4.00 2.62
N VAL A 143 -6.55 -5.15 3.30
CA VAL A 143 -5.43 -5.90 3.85
C VAL A 143 -5.01 -6.95 2.83
N THR A 144 -3.89 -6.71 2.13
CA THR A 144 -3.37 -7.58 1.08
C THR A 144 -2.65 -8.80 1.67
N HIS A 145 -1.91 -8.61 2.75
CA HIS A 145 -1.24 -9.69 3.50
C HIS A 145 -1.42 -9.49 5.01
N ALA A 146 -1.65 -10.57 5.77
CA ALA A 146 -1.75 -10.49 7.24
C ALA A 146 -1.44 -11.85 7.88
N THR A 147 -0.19 -12.26 7.74
CA THR A 147 0.33 -13.52 8.27
C THR A 147 1.17 -13.25 9.52
N LEU A 148 0.80 -13.88 10.62
CA LEU A 148 1.62 -13.95 11.83
C LEU A 148 2.06 -15.39 12.04
N GLY A 149 3.37 -15.60 12.16
CA GLY A 149 3.99 -16.89 12.40
C GLY A 149 3.50 -17.53 13.69
N ARG A 150 3.54 -18.86 13.73
CA ARG A 150 3.30 -19.61 14.98
C ARG A 150 4.50 -19.46 15.91
N LYS A 151 4.37 -19.85 17.17
CA LYS A 151 5.51 -19.91 18.10
C LYS A 151 6.65 -20.76 17.53
N ALA A 152 7.88 -20.24 17.53
CA ALA A 152 9.03 -20.98 17.02
C ALA A 152 9.32 -22.24 17.86
N GLY A 153 9.76 -23.31 17.19
CA GLY A 153 10.12 -24.56 17.84
C GLY A 153 11.45 -24.47 18.61
N LYS A 154 11.66 -25.39 19.56
CA LYS A 154 12.87 -25.45 20.41
C LYS A 154 14.18 -25.44 19.62
N SER A 155 14.23 -26.16 18.49
CA SER A 155 15.42 -26.23 17.62
C SER A 155 15.76 -24.87 16.98
N LYS A 156 14.75 -24.13 16.47
CA LYS A 156 14.95 -22.77 15.92
C LYS A 156 15.43 -21.79 16.99
N LEU A 157 14.85 -21.85 18.18
CA LEU A 157 15.28 -21.00 19.30
C LEU A 157 16.69 -21.35 19.80
N ALA A 158 17.09 -22.63 19.73
CA ALA A 158 18.45 -23.04 20.04
C ALA A 158 19.46 -22.50 19.01
N GLN A 159 19.09 -22.49 17.73
CA GLN A 159 19.90 -21.88 16.67
C GLN A 159 20.15 -20.39 16.93
N LEU A 160 19.11 -19.62 17.30
CA LEU A 160 19.28 -18.19 17.63
C LEU A 160 20.19 -17.95 18.83
N ARG A 161 20.08 -18.78 19.88
CA ARG A 161 20.98 -18.71 21.05
C ARG A 161 22.43 -19.00 20.67
N ALA A 162 22.65 -19.94 19.75
CA ALA A 162 24.00 -20.26 19.27
C ALA A 162 24.56 -19.17 18.35
N ALA A 163 23.70 -18.40 17.67
CA ALA A 163 24.05 -17.26 16.83
C ALA A 163 24.14 -15.93 17.59
N ASP A 164 24.17 -15.99 18.93
CA ASP A 164 24.32 -14.82 19.82
C ASP A 164 23.31 -13.68 19.56
N ILE A 165 22.08 -14.07 19.24
CA ILE A 165 20.99 -13.14 18.95
C ILE A 165 20.45 -12.52 20.25
N PRO A 166 20.13 -11.20 20.29
CA PRO A 166 19.54 -10.54 21.45
C PRO A 166 18.33 -11.29 22.02
N THR A 167 18.30 -11.44 23.35
CA THR A 167 17.24 -12.19 24.06
C THR A 167 15.84 -11.67 23.71
N GLU A 168 15.69 -10.36 23.49
CA GLU A 168 14.42 -9.77 23.08
C GLU A 168 13.92 -10.29 21.72
N LEU A 169 14.81 -10.48 20.73
CA LEU A 169 14.44 -11.04 19.42
C LEU A 169 14.10 -12.52 19.52
N ILE A 170 14.83 -13.26 20.38
CA ILE A 170 14.52 -14.66 20.69
C ILE A 170 13.12 -14.76 21.30
N ASN A 171 12.77 -13.87 22.22
CA ASN A 171 11.45 -13.80 22.83
C ASN A 171 10.38 -13.47 21.78
N PHE A 172 10.68 -12.62 20.79
CA PHE A 172 9.76 -12.31 19.70
C PHE A 172 9.46 -13.56 18.87
N TYR A 173 10.50 -14.24 18.38
CA TYR A 173 10.32 -15.45 17.59
C TYR A 173 9.70 -16.61 18.38
N ALA A 174 9.90 -16.65 19.71
CA ALA A 174 9.22 -17.61 20.58
C ALA A 174 7.69 -17.40 20.58
N GLU A 175 7.22 -16.16 20.40
CA GLU A 175 5.79 -15.84 20.36
C GLU A 175 5.21 -15.80 18.93
N ILE A 176 6.00 -15.32 17.96
CA ILE A 176 5.64 -15.10 16.55
C ILE A 176 6.86 -15.39 15.66
N ASP A 177 6.91 -16.56 15.02
CA ASP A 177 7.98 -16.95 14.09
C ASP A 177 7.84 -16.26 12.72
N GLY A 178 8.09 -14.95 12.69
CA GLY A 178 7.97 -14.08 11.52
C GLY A 178 6.57 -13.45 11.36
N ALA A 179 6.52 -12.30 10.70
CA ALA A 179 5.29 -11.55 10.44
C ALA A 179 5.33 -10.90 9.06
N HIS A 180 4.26 -11.04 8.29
CA HIS A 180 4.07 -10.32 7.03
C HIS A 180 2.67 -9.67 7.02
N ILE A 181 2.63 -8.36 7.20
CA ILE A 181 1.40 -7.57 7.24
C ILE A 181 1.51 -6.49 6.19
N GLU A 182 0.69 -6.53 5.16
CA GLU A 182 0.61 -5.49 4.15
C GLU A 182 -0.84 -5.04 3.99
N TRP A 183 -1.04 -3.73 3.93
CA TRP A 183 -2.34 -3.13 3.72
C TRP A 183 -2.21 -1.85 2.91
N ARG A 184 -3.29 -1.48 2.22
CA ARG A 184 -3.38 -0.26 1.41
C ARG A 184 -4.72 0.41 1.61
N PHE A 185 -4.80 1.72 1.42
CA PHE A 185 -6.10 2.39 1.35
C PHE A 185 -6.87 1.95 0.10
N VAL A 186 -8.17 1.74 0.24
CA VAL A 186 -9.07 1.38 -0.88
C VAL A 186 -9.10 2.47 -1.94
N GLU A 187 -9.17 3.74 -1.51
CA GLU A 187 -8.92 4.89 -2.38
C GLU A 187 -7.43 5.24 -2.28
N PRO A 188 -6.62 5.04 -3.33
CA PRO A 188 -5.20 5.39 -3.31
C PRO A 188 -4.98 6.90 -3.20
N PRO A 189 -3.78 7.35 -2.77
CA PRO A 189 -2.60 6.55 -2.43
C PRO A 189 -2.52 6.17 -0.92
N GLY A 190 -1.49 5.38 -0.58
CA GLY A 190 -1.05 5.10 0.79
C GLY A 190 -1.30 3.67 1.27
N GLY A 191 -0.41 3.19 2.15
CA GLY A 191 -0.45 1.88 2.76
C GLY A 191 0.62 1.69 3.84
N GLY A 192 0.73 0.46 4.35
CA GLY A 192 1.77 0.05 5.29
C GLY A 192 2.14 -1.43 5.14
N CYS A 193 3.38 -1.80 5.47
CA CYS A 193 3.94 -3.12 5.12
C CYS A 193 5.01 -3.67 6.07
N LEU A 194 4.69 -4.51 7.06
CA LEU A 194 5.68 -5.09 8.00
C LEU A 194 6.13 -6.45 7.47
N ARG A 195 7.43 -6.70 7.36
CA ARG A 195 7.93 -7.99 6.83
C ARG A 195 9.13 -8.53 7.61
N LEU A 196 8.85 -9.02 8.81
CA LEU A 196 9.80 -9.75 9.63
C LEU A 196 9.89 -11.22 9.15
N PRO A 197 11.02 -11.67 8.57
CA PRO A 197 11.14 -13.03 8.09
C PRO A 197 11.14 -14.03 9.26
N PRO A 198 10.67 -15.28 9.06
CA PRO A 198 10.80 -16.33 10.06
C PRO A 198 12.26 -16.66 10.38
N VAL A 199 12.50 -17.30 11.53
CA VAL A 199 13.84 -17.82 11.87
C VAL A 199 14.29 -18.80 10.79
N SER A 200 15.44 -18.48 10.20
CA SER A 200 16.10 -19.27 9.16
C SER A 200 17.61 -19.31 9.38
N ARG A 201 18.34 -19.98 8.49
CA ARG A 201 19.82 -19.94 8.48
C ARG A 201 20.39 -18.55 8.22
N TRP A 202 19.58 -17.64 7.67
CA TRP A 202 19.97 -16.26 7.38
C TRP A 202 19.72 -15.32 8.56
N THR A 203 19.11 -15.80 9.65
CA THR A 203 18.89 -15.02 10.87
C THR A 203 20.13 -15.05 11.77
N GLN A 204 21.20 -14.40 11.30
CA GLN A 204 22.47 -14.25 12.01
C GLN A 204 23.09 -12.89 11.69
N PHE A 205 23.90 -12.35 12.60
CA PHE A 205 24.70 -11.16 12.29
C PHE A 205 25.75 -11.52 11.25
N THR A 206 25.95 -10.64 10.27
CA THR A 206 27.02 -10.74 9.28
C THR A 206 27.75 -9.39 9.15
N GLY A 207 29.00 -9.46 8.68
CA GLY A 207 29.89 -8.31 8.53
C GLY A 207 29.68 -7.52 7.23
N ASP A 208 30.56 -6.54 7.00
CA ASP A 208 30.48 -5.58 5.90
C ASP A 208 30.50 -6.22 4.49
N ASP A 209 31.25 -7.31 4.31
CA ASP A 209 31.41 -8.00 3.01
C ASP A 209 30.13 -8.71 2.53
N ASP A 210 29.18 -9.00 3.42
CA ASP A 210 27.98 -9.78 3.13
C ASP A 210 26.73 -8.93 2.92
N HIS A 211 26.81 -7.60 3.13
CA HIS A 211 25.68 -6.69 3.06
C HIS A 211 25.80 -5.71 1.90
N TYR A 212 24.68 -5.43 1.22
CA TYR A 212 24.57 -4.32 0.24
C TYR A 212 24.73 -2.92 0.88
N MET A 213 24.92 -2.85 2.20
CA MET A 213 25.00 -1.63 3.01
C MET A 213 26.23 -1.69 3.92
N GLY A 214 27.09 -0.67 3.84
CA GLY A 214 28.31 -0.60 4.65
C GLY A 214 28.04 -0.07 6.06
N PHE A 215 28.20 -0.91 7.09
CA PHE A 215 28.11 -0.53 8.51
C PHE A 215 29.49 -0.30 9.15
N GLY A 216 30.57 -0.49 8.38
CA GLY A 216 31.95 -0.33 8.79
C GLY A 216 32.54 -1.60 9.38
N GLU A 217 33.88 -1.68 9.39
CA GLU A 217 34.62 -2.89 9.79
C GLU A 217 34.44 -3.26 11.27
N ASP A 218 34.05 -2.31 12.12
CA ASP A 218 33.91 -2.50 13.57
C ASP A 218 32.52 -2.96 14.00
N ARG A 219 31.60 -3.17 13.05
CA ARG A 219 30.19 -3.51 13.34
C ARG A 219 29.72 -4.72 12.57
N GLU A 220 28.67 -5.34 13.10
CA GLU A 220 27.94 -6.39 12.41
C GLU A 220 26.44 -6.10 12.45
N ALA A 221 25.73 -6.58 11.43
CA ALA A 221 24.31 -6.29 11.24
C ALA A 221 23.50 -7.54 10.91
N LEU A 222 22.26 -7.56 11.36
CA LEU A 222 21.24 -8.55 11.08
C LEU A 222 20.04 -7.83 10.44
N LEU A 223 19.60 -8.29 9.27
CA LEU A 223 18.36 -7.81 8.66
C LEU A 223 17.18 -8.23 9.53
N LEU A 224 16.49 -7.26 10.13
CA LEU A 224 15.33 -7.47 10.98
C LEU A 224 14.06 -7.55 10.15
N ASP A 225 13.86 -6.61 9.24
CA ASP A 225 12.71 -6.51 8.32
C ASP A 225 13.22 -6.40 6.87
N GLU A 226 12.61 -7.13 5.93
CA GLU A 226 13.08 -7.31 4.55
C GLU A 226 13.26 -5.98 3.77
N VAL A 227 14.17 -6.02 2.78
CA VAL A 227 14.51 -4.87 1.93
C VAL A 227 13.42 -4.64 0.88
N THR A 228 12.68 -3.54 1.00
CA THR A 228 11.84 -2.97 -0.07
C THR A 228 12.66 -1.91 -0.84
N PRO A 229 12.18 -1.31 -1.94
CA PRO A 229 12.93 -0.29 -2.71
C PRO A 229 13.44 0.91 -1.89
N GLU A 230 12.98 1.06 -0.64
CA GLU A 230 13.25 2.16 0.28
C GLU A 230 14.39 1.88 1.30
N GLY A 231 14.86 0.63 1.42
CA GLY A 231 15.85 0.20 2.40
C GLY A 231 15.37 -0.94 3.29
N GLY A 232 16.19 -1.35 4.28
CA GLY A 232 15.86 -2.40 5.26
C GLY A 232 15.98 -1.91 6.70
N THR A 233 15.33 -2.59 7.65
CA THR A 233 15.55 -2.36 9.09
C THR A 233 16.57 -3.36 9.61
N TRP A 234 17.58 -2.88 10.33
CA TRP A 234 18.73 -3.65 10.77
C TRP A 234 18.87 -3.60 12.28
N LEU A 235 19.16 -4.73 12.89
CA LEU A 235 19.77 -4.78 14.21
C LEU A 235 21.29 -4.68 14.01
N VAL A 236 21.91 -3.69 14.63
CA VAL A 236 23.35 -3.42 14.51
C VAL A 236 23.99 -3.47 15.89
N ARG A 237 25.18 -4.05 15.98
CA ARG A 237 25.99 -4.05 17.20
C ARG A 237 27.46 -3.88 16.87
N ASP A 238 28.21 -3.38 17.84
CA ASP A 238 29.66 -3.30 17.73
C ASP A 238 30.27 -4.71 17.86
N LYS A 239 31.28 -5.01 17.04
CA LYS A 239 32.04 -6.26 17.14
C LYS A 239 32.77 -6.30 18.49
N PRO A 240 32.94 -7.47 19.10
CA PRO A 240 33.66 -7.58 20.37
C PRO A 240 35.10 -7.06 20.22
N THR A 241 35.49 -6.05 20.99
CA THR A 241 36.83 -5.43 20.92
C THR A 241 37.87 -6.09 21.84
N ASP A 242 37.46 -7.01 22.73
CA ASP A 242 38.35 -7.67 23.71
C ASP A 242 37.89 -9.11 24.00
N THR A 243 38.88 -9.96 24.31
CA THR A 243 38.85 -11.33 24.84
C THR A 243 37.94 -11.59 26.06
N THR A 244 37.20 -10.59 26.55
CA THR A 244 36.21 -10.70 27.63
C THR A 244 34.84 -11.21 27.16
N GLY A 245 34.56 -11.15 25.85
CA GLY A 245 33.38 -11.79 25.25
C GLY A 245 32.03 -11.12 25.55
N GLU A 246 31.99 -9.90 26.10
CA GLU A 246 30.73 -9.18 26.27
C GLU A 246 30.27 -8.56 24.93
N PRO A 247 29.04 -8.87 24.45
CA PRO A 247 28.54 -8.33 23.19
C PRO A 247 28.34 -6.81 23.30
N GLY A 248 28.76 -6.08 22.26
CA GLY A 248 28.59 -4.64 22.14
C GLY A 248 27.12 -4.21 22.21
N ARG A 249 26.86 -2.94 22.50
CA ARG A 249 25.50 -2.39 22.60
C ARG A 249 24.74 -2.63 21.29
N VAL A 250 23.58 -3.28 21.38
CA VAL A 250 22.70 -3.54 20.24
C VAL A 250 21.78 -2.34 20.04
N GLY A 251 21.63 -1.89 18.80
CA GLY A 251 20.69 -0.85 18.40
C GLY A 251 19.92 -1.23 17.14
N ILE A 252 18.72 -0.68 16.97
CA ILE A 252 17.94 -0.82 15.73
C ILE A 252 18.22 0.39 14.84
N ILE A 253 18.70 0.14 13.63
CA ILE A 253 19.07 1.14 12.62
C ILE A 253 18.25 0.89 11.35
N PHE A 254 17.87 1.96 10.68
CA PHE A 254 17.16 1.90 9.40
C PHE A 254 18.14 2.21 8.27
N ALA A 255 18.40 1.25 7.39
CA ALA A 255 19.34 1.45 6.27
C ALA A 255 18.64 2.14 5.10
N SER A 256 18.42 3.43 5.28
CA SER A 256 18.77 4.44 4.27
C SER A 256 19.78 5.46 4.84
N ALA A 257 20.33 5.20 6.04
CA ALA A 257 20.98 6.17 6.92
C ALA A 257 22.49 5.95 7.13
N ALA A 258 23.18 5.26 6.22
CA ALA A 258 24.65 5.18 6.25
C ALA A 258 25.26 6.48 5.71
N GLN A 259 24.98 7.63 6.36
CA GLN A 259 25.73 8.90 6.38
C GLN A 259 24.88 10.03 6.99
N GLY A 260 25.20 10.46 8.21
CA GLY A 260 24.76 11.75 8.79
C GLY A 260 24.04 11.66 10.14
N ALA A 261 24.38 12.56 11.06
CA ALA A 261 23.92 12.61 12.45
C ALA A 261 22.48 13.14 12.63
N ASP A 262 21.69 13.26 11.56
CA ASP A 262 20.36 13.82 11.62
C ASP A 262 19.30 12.69 11.61
N GLY A 263 18.29 12.83 12.48
CA GLY A 263 16.99 12.13 12.53
C GLY A 263 16.90 10.60 12.54
N ILE A 264 17.96 9.87 12.89
CA ILE A 264 17.78 8.52 13.42
C ILE A 264 17.12 8.67 14.81
N THR A 265 15.85 8.27 14.95
CA THR A 265 15.32 7.92 16.27
C THR A 265 15.52 6.42 16.43
N PRO A 266 16.63 5.97 17.04
CA PRO A 266 16.82 4.55 17.29
C PRO A 266 15.67 4.08 18.18
N ALA A 267 15.06 2.95 17.84
CA ALA A 267 14.28 2.22 18.82
C ALA A 267 15.27 1.54 19.77
N ASP A 268 15.12 1.80 21.07
CA ASP A 268 16.00 1.21 22.09
C ASP A 268 15.74 -0.29 22.30
N SER A 269 14.65 -0.82 21.72
CA SER A 269 14.25 -2.23 21.84
C SER A 269 13.33 -2.66 20.69
N ILE A 270 13.20 -3.98 20.46
CA ILE A 270 12.28 -4.56 19.48
C ILE A 270 10.82 -4.30 19.85
N ALA A 271 10.50 -4.32 21.14
CA ALA A 271 9.17 -3.96 21.63
C ALA A 271 8.83 -2.49 21.30
N ALA A 272 9.76 -1.56 21.52
CA ALA A 272 9.59 -0.15 21.17
C ALA A 272 9.42 0.04 19.65
N TYR A 273 10.23 -0.66 18.85
CA TYR A 273 10.12 -0.68 17.39
C TYR A 273 8.73 -1.14 16.93
N LEU A 274 8.24 -2.29 17.42
CA LEU A 274 6.95 -2.85 17.03
C LEU A 274 5.77 -1.98 17.44
N ARG A 275 5.81 -1.38 18.63
CA ARG A 275 4.76 -0.45 19.09
C ARG A 275 4.74 0.83 18.27
N ALA A 276 5.90 1.42 18.01
CA ALA A 276 6.00 2.57 17.12
C ALA A 276 5.46 2.22 15.72
N ALA A 277 5.77 1.04 15.21
CA ALA A 277 5.26 0.57 13.93
C ALA A 277 3.73 0.40 13.94
N ILE A 278 3.15 -0.14 15.02
CA ILE A 278 1.69 -0.23 15.24
C ILE A 278 1.03 1.15 15.28
N ASP A 279 1.56 2.08 16.06
CA ASP A 279 1.01 3.44 16.24
C ASP A 279 1.05 4.26 14.94
N ASN A 280 2.01 3.96 14.08
CA ASN A 280 2.18 4.55 12.76
C ASN A 280 1.57 3.71 11.64
N GLY A 281 0.80 2.69 11.99
CA GLY A 281 0.10 1.85 11.04
C GLY A 281 0.99 1.21 10.00
N PHE A 282 2.26 0.94 10.29
CA PHE A 282 3.20 0.36 9.34
C PHE A 282 3.49 1.24 8.11
N VAL A 283 3.17 2.55 8.16
CA VAL A 283 3.35 3.47 7.03
C VAL A 283 4.83 3.69 6.77
N HIS A 284 5.33 2.98 5.76
CA HIS A 284 6.67 3.04 5.14
C HIS A 284 7.84 3.47 6.07
N TYR A 285 7.80 2.90 7.28
CA TYR A 285 8.86 2.58 8.27
C TYR A 285 9.85 3.62 8.73
N TRP A 286 9.31 4.74 9.24
CA TRP A 286 9.99 5.80 9.99
C TRP A 286 11.30 5.43 10.75
N PRO A 287 12.39 6.27 10.71
CA PRO A 287 12.42 7.72 10.48
C PRO A 287 12.86 8.23 9.11
N ARG A 288 12.47 9.49 8.79
CA ARG A 288 12.75 10.28 7.57
C ARG A 288 13.93 9.72 6.77
N CYS A 289 13.67 9.04 5.66
CA CYS A 289 14.74 8.58 4.77
C CYS A 289 15.60 9.80 4.40
N PHE A 290 16.89 9.83 4.72
CA PHE A 290 17.70 11.07 4.81
C PHE A 290 18.03 11.78 3.48
N ARG A 291 17.44 11.33 2.37
CA ARG A 291 17.46 12.03 1.08
C ARG A 291 16.11 11.82 0.39
N PRO A 292 15.63 12.78 -0.41
CA PRO A 292 14.54 12.53 -1.36
C PRO A 292 14.87 11.27 -2.14
N ASN A 293 14.15 10.20 -1.87
CA ASN A 293 14.20 9.01 -2.71
C ASN A 293 13.28 9.29 -3.89
N PRO A 294 13.72 9.14 -5.15
CA PRO A 294 12.84 9.29 -6.30
C PRO A 294 11.57 8.41 -6.19
N TYR A 295 11.62 7.33 -5.40
CA TYR A 295 10.52 6.38 -5.24
C TYR A 295 9.51 6.75 -4.14
N VAL A 296 9.86 7.54 -3.10
CA VAL A 296 8.94 7.85 -1.98
C VAL A 296 9.04 9.29 -1.50
N SER A 297 7.88 9.94 -1.39
CA SER A 297 7.74 11.33 -0.93
C SER A 297 7.51 11.42 0.59
N TYR A 298 8.12 12.40 1.28
CA TYR A 298 7.80 12.68 2.68
C TYR A 298 6.33 13.05 2.86
N ALA A 299 5.79 13.87 1.96
CA ALA A 299 4.39 14.27 2.05
C ALA A 299 3.43 13.09 1.85
N GLU A 300 3.80 12.08 1.06
CA GLU A 300 3.00 10.86 0.91
C GLU A 300 2.99 10.03 2.20
N GLN A 301 4.16 9.89 2.85
CA GLN A 301 4.25 9.23 4.16
C GLN A 301 3.44 9.98 5.22
N GLU A 302 3.62 11.30 5.34
CA GLU A 302 2.90 12.13 6.30
C GLU A 302 1.39 12.12 6.04
N GLN A 303 0.95 12.28 4.78
CA GLN A 303 -0.45 12.18 4.40
C GLN A 303 -1.03 10.81 4.72
N THR A 304 -0.27 9.74 4.50
CA THR A 304 -0.70 8.37 4.81
C THR A 304 -0.81 8.18 6.32
N LEU A 305 0.13 8.68 7.11
CA LEU A 305 0.10 8.67 8.58
C LEU A 305 -1.09 9.46 9.14
N GLU A 306 -1.29 10.68 8.67
CA GLU A 306 -2.42 11.53 9.05
C GLU A 306 -3.75 10.84 8.73
N ARG A 307 -3.89 10.29 7.52
CA ARG A 307 -5.08 9.55 7.10
C ARG A 307 -5.27 8.27 7.91
N PHE A 308 -4.19 7.58 8.27
CA PHE A 308 -4.25 6.37 9.08
C PHE A 308 -4.79 6.67 10.48
N ARG A 309 -4.32 7.77 11.09
CA ARG A 309 -4.73 8.22 12.44
C ARG A 309 -6.09 8.90 12.47
N ALA A 310 -6.56 9.41 11.33
CA ALA A 310 -7.88 10.01 11.21
C ALA A 310 -9.02 8.98 11.35
N THR A 311 -10.24 9.47 11.57
CA THR A 311 -11.43 8.61 11.60
C THR A 311 -11.63 7.96 10.22
N PRO A 312 -11.81 6.62 10.13
CA PRO A 312 -12.02 5.93 8.85
C PRO A 312 -13.18 6.51 8.05
N VAL A 313 -12.92 6.86 6.79
CA VAL A 313 -13.92 7.39 5.86
C VAL A 313 -14.33 6.31 4.88
N THR A 314 -15.63 6.11 4.67
CA THR A 314 -16.08 5.11 3.68
C THR A 314 -15.60 5.53 2.28
N PRO A 315 -14.85 4.67 1.57
CA PRO A 315 -14.38 4.96 0.21
C PRO A 315 -15.55 5.31 -0.71
N SER A 316 -15.35 6.33 -1.53
CA SER A 316 -16.31 6.70 -2.57
C SER A 316 -16.28 5.63 -3.66
N LYS A 317 -17.46 5.21 -4.09
CA LYS A 317 -17.58 4.28 -5.20
C LYS A 317 -17.38 5.04 -6.50
N VAL A 318 -16.46 4.55 -7.33
CA VAL A 318 -16.35 4.99 -8.73
C VAL A 318 -17.64 4.61 -9.48
N ARG A 319 -18.22 5.57 -10.20
CA ARG A 319 -19.49 5.44 -10.92
C ARG A 319 -19.36 6.08 -12.30
N VAL A 320 -20.20 5.68 -13.24
CA VAL A 320 -20.35 6.36 -14.53
C VAL A 320 -20.74 7.82 -14.31
N GLY A 321 -20.13 8.74 -15.08
CA GLY A 321 -20.26 10.18 -14.95
C GLY A 321 -19.42 10.82 -13.84
N GLN A 322 -18.68 10.02 -13.07
CA GLN A 322 -17.85 10.54 -11.98
C GLN A 322 -16.51 11.05 -12.50
N ARG A 323 -16.09 12.22 -12.01
CA ARG A 323 -14.71 12.71 -12.16
C ARG A 323 -13.77 11.88 -11.30
N VAL A 324 -12.68 11.44 -11.91
CA VAL A 324 -11.63 10.64 -11.24
C VAL A 324 -10.25 11.24 -11.48
N GLN A 325 -9.36 11.00 -10.53
CA GLN A 325 -7.93 11.18 -10.68
C GLN A 325 -7.26 9.82 -10.46
N PHE A 326 -6.24 9.51 -11.23
CA PHE A 326 -5.42 8.32 -11.01
C PHE A 326 -3.96 8.73 -10.90
N GLY A 327 -3.23 8.09 -9.99
CA GLY A 327 -1.83 8.36 -9.71
C GLY A 327 -1.08 7.05 -9.79
N TYR A 328 -0.49 6.76 -10.94
CA TYR A 328 0.43 5.65 -11.11
C TYR A 328 1.73 6.21 -11.70
N PHE A 329 2.86 6.02 -10.99
CA PHE A 329 4.23 6.42 -11.36
C PHE A 329 4.35 7.70 -12.20
N SER A 330 4.15 8.86 -11.59
CA SER A 330 4.39 10.21 -12.15
C SER A 330 3.57 10.64 -13.39
N GLU A 331 2.90 9.73 -14.11
CA GLU A 331 2.11 10.04 -15.32
C GLU A 331 0.63 10.41 -15.07
N GLY A 332 0.29 10.68 -13.80
CA GLY A 332 -1.08 10.81 -13.32
C GLY A 332 -1.98 11.72 -14.18
N GLY A 333 -3.28 11.43 -14.17
CA GLY A 333 -4.25 12.13 -15.01
C GLY A 333 -5.61 12.28 -14.34
N ARG A 334 -6.48 13.02 -15.02
CA ARG A 334 -7.89 13.19 -14.66
C ARG A 334 -8.78 12.91 -15.84
N GLY A 335 -10.01 12.54 -15.55
CA GLY A 335 -11.00 12.23 -16.57
C GLY A 335 -12.38 11.98 -16.00
N GLU A 336 -13.29 11.61 -16.87
CA GLU A 336 -14.66 11.22 -16.55
C GLU A 336 -14.88 9.74 -16.88
N VAL A 337 -15.52 9.02 -15.97
CA VAL A 337 -15.84 7.60 -16.16
C VAL A 337 -17.00 7.44 -17.13
N LEU A 338 -16.77 6.76 -18.24
CA LEU A 338 -17.76 6.45 -19.28
C LEU A 338 -18.48 5.11 -19.02
N ALA A 339 -17.73 4.09 -18.59
CA ALA A 339 -18.24 2.74 -18.37
C ALA A 339 -17.46 2.03 -17.27
N ILE A 340 -18.06 0.97 -16.70
CA ILE A 340 -17.40 0.08 -15.72
C ILE A 340 -17.54 -1.35 -16.23
N HIS A 341 -16.46 -2.12 -16.14
CA HIS A 341 -16.37 -3.50 -16.57
C HIS A 341 -15.83 -4.39 -15.45
N GLU A 342 -16.39 -5.58 -15.34
CA GLU A 342 -15.92 -6.64 -14.44
C GLU A 342 -15.19 -7.69 -15.28
N ALA A 343 -13.87 -7.67 -15.24
CA ALA A 343 -12.99 -8.62 -15.88
C ALA A 343 -13.04 -10.00 -15.18
N PRO A 344 -12.84 -11.10 -15.92
CA PRO A 344 -12.76 -12.43 -15.34
C PRO A 344 -11.55 -12.54 -14.40
N GLU A 345 -11.71 -13.32 -13.32
CA GLU A 345 -10.57 -13.68 -12.46
C GLU A 345 -9.55 -14.52 -13.25
N GLY A 346 -8.28 -14.12 -13.18
CA GLY A 346 -7.18 -14.77 -13.88
C GLY A 346 -5.89 -13.94 -13.85
N PRO A 347 -4.81 -14.44 -14.48
CA PRO A 347 -3.49 -13.80 -14.43
C PRO A 347 -3.48 -12.33 -14.86
N ALA A 348 -4.28 -11.96 -15.87
CA ALA A 348 -4.38 -10.57 -16.33
C ALA A 348 -5.02 -9.65 -15.27
N SER A 349 -6.02 -10.16 -14.53
CA SER A 349 -6.73 -9.43 -13.46
C SER A 349 -6.00 -9.46 -12.11
N GLU A 350 -4.99 -10.31 -11.94
CA GLU A 350 -4.26 -10.44 -10.66
C GLU A 350 -3.57 -9.12 -10.30
N PHE A 351 -2.85 -8.53 -11.26
CA PHE A 351 -2.16 -7.27 -11.06
C PHE A 351 -3.08 -6.06 -11.13
N CYS A 352 -4.09 -6.06 -12.00
CA CYS A 352 -4.93 -4.88 -12.25
C CYS A 352 -6.26 -4.89 -11.46
N GLY A 353 -6.62 -6.01 -10.83
CA GLY A 353 -7.94 -6.21 -10.22
C GLY A 353 -9.01 -6.54 -11.27
N THR A 354 -10.17 -7.02 -10.81
CA THR A 354 -11.27 -7.40 -11.70
C THR A 354 -12.12 -6.21 -12.15
N LYS A 355 -12.02 -5.05 -11.48
CA LYS A 355 -12.83 -3.87 -11.82
C LYS A 355 -12.03 -2.85 -12.61
N LEU A 356 -12.45 -2.60 -13.84
CA LEU A 356 -11.91 -1.55 -14.70
C LEU A 356 -12.97 -0.49 -14.99
N ALA A 357 -12.55 0.75 -15.15
CA ALA A 357 -13.41 1.82 -15.65
C ALA A 357 -12.85 2.36 -16.96
N GLN A 358 -13.71 2.53 -17.95
CA GLN A 358 -13.39 3.26 -19.16
C GLN A 358 -13.45 4.74 -18.82
N VAL A 359 -12.36 5.46 -19.00
CA VAL A 359 -12.23 6.87 -18.63
C VAL A 359 -11.91 7.68 -19.89
N GLN A 360 -12.69 8.73 -20.10
CA GLN A 360 -12.32 9.82 -21.00
C GLN A 360 -11.36 10.73 -20.26
N LEU A 361 -10.07 10.63 -20.59
CA LEU A 361 -9.04 11.51 -20.03
C LEU A 361 -9.25 12.94 -20.51
N ASP A 362 -8.85 13.89 -19.66
CA ASP A 362 -9.00 15.32 -19.94
C ASP A 362 -8.27 15.76 -21.21
N GLU A 363 -7.24 15.02 -21.65
CA GLU A 363 -6.51 15.27 -22.90
C GLU A 363 -7.15 14.69 -24.17
N GLY A 364 -8.15 13.81 -24.03
CA GLY A 364 -8.89 13.24 -25.16
C GLY A 364 -8.76 11.72 -25.33
N THR A 365 -7.78 11.06 -24.71
CA THR A 365 -7.65 9.60 -24.74
C THR A 365 -8.79 8.91 -23.98
N ILE A 366 -9.37 7.87 -24.58
CA ILE A 366 -10.30 6.96 -23.91
C ILE A 366 -9.55 5.67 -23.59
N ALA A 367 -9.47 5.31 -22.31
CA ALA A 367 -8.77 4.10 -21.89
C ALA A 367 -9.49 3.39 -20.75
N TRP A 368 -9.34 2.08 -20.69
CA TRP A 368 -9.70 1.26 -19.53
C TRP A 368 -8.58 1.31 -18.52
N ILE A 369 -8.89 1.73 -17.30
CA ILE A 369 -7.93 1.75 -16.20
C ILE A 369 -8.54 1.09 -14.96
N PRO A 370 -7.74 0.34 -14.19
CA PRO A 370 -8.16 -0.25 -12.94
C PRO A 370 -8.78 0.73 -11.95
N VAL A 371 -9.97 0.37 -11.44
CA VAL A 371 -10.66 1.17 -10.40
C VAL A 371 -9.80 1.31 -9.16
N LYS A 372 -9.01 0.29 -8.81
CA LYS A 372 -8.13 0.31 -7.62
C LYS A 372 -6.97 1.30 -7.70
N TRP A 373 -6.73 1.91 -8.87
CA TRP A 373 -5.73 2.98 -9.05
C TRP A 373 -6.37 4.37 -9.18
N MET A 374 -7.70 4.46 -9.06
CA MET A 374 -8.46 5.70 -9.17
C MET A 374 -8.93 6.18 -7.79
N LYS A 375 -8.92 7.50 -7.61
CA LYS A 375 -9.66 8.19 -6.56
C LYS A 375 -10.74 9.06 -7.20
N THR A 376 -11.90 9.14 -6.55
CA THR A 376 -12.90 10.12 -6.96
C THR A 376 -12.37 11.53 -6.71
N TRP A 377 -12.72 12.47 -7.58
CA TRP A 377 -12.28 13.86 -7.47
C TRP A 377 -13.46 14.81 -7.57
N THR A 378 -13.60 15.69 -6.57
CA THR A 378 -14.73 16.62 -6.46
C THR A 378 -14.30 18.05 -6.11
N ARG A 379 -13.01 18.28 -5.84
CA ARG A 379 -12.49 19.58 -5.41
C ARG A 379 -12.10 20.44 -6.60
N VAL A 380 -12.21 21.76 -6.43
CA VAL A 380 -11.63 22.77 -7.32
C VAL A 380 -10.24 23.09 -6.79
N ASP A 381 -9.22 22.82 -7.59
CA ASP A 381 -7.80 23.02 -7.27
C ASP A 381 -7.09 23.78 -8.39
N ALA A 382 -5.76 23.95 -8.32
CA ALA A 382 -5.00 24.70 -9.32
C ALA A 382 -5.25 24.20 -10.75
N TYR A 383 -5.26 22.87 -10.93
CA TYR A 383 -5.55 22.25 -12.22
C TYR A 383 -6.95 22.60 -12.74
N GLN A 384 -7.99 22.49 -11.91
CA GLN A 384 -9.36 22.78 -12.35
C GLN A 384 -9.54 24.26 -12.69
N ARG A 385 -8.90 25.18 -11.94
CA ARG A 385 -8.96 26.61 -12.22
C ARG A 385 -8.31 26.97 -13.56
N LEU A 386 -7.10 26.47 -13.83
CA LEU A 386 -6.40 26.74 -15.08
C LEU A 386 -7.07 26.05 -16.28
N ARG A 387 -7.71 24.89 -16.07
CA ARG A 387 -8.47 24.18 -17.11
C ARG A 387 -9.78 24.88 -17.50
N ASP A 388 -10.38 25.67 -16.61
CA ASP A 388 -11.62 26.39 -16.89
C ASP A 388 -11.46 27.33 -18.12
N PRO A 389 -12.29 27.22 -19.17
CA PRO A 389 -12.19 28.07 -20.36
C PRO A 389 -12.26 29.57 -20.08
N SER A 390 -12.86 29.99 -18.96
CA SER A 390 -12.94 31.38 -18.53
C SER A 390 -11.62 31.94 -17.97
N PHE A 391 -10.65 31.08 -17.64
CA PHE A 391 -9.35 31.52 -17.15
C PHE A 391 -8.55 32.22 -18.27
N VAL A 392 -8.14 33.47 -18.01
CA VAL A 392 -7.46 34.33 -18.98
C VAL A 392 -5.95 34.30 -18.77
N PHE A 393 -5.27 33.34 -19.41
CA PHE A 393 -3.81 33.19 -19.32
C PHE A 393 -3.03 34.44 -19.70
N ALA A 394 -3.46 35.17 -20.73
CA ALA A 394 -2.76 36.37 -21.19
C ALA A 394 -2.78 37.50 -20.15
N ALA A 395 -3.86 37.61 -19.36
CA ALA A 395 -3.95 38.57 -18.26
C ALA A 395 -3.05 38.14 -17.10
N ALA A 396 -3.16 36.87 -16.67
CA ALA A 396 -2.33 36.34 -15.59
C ALA A 396 -0.82 36.42 -15.90
N ALA A 397 -0.41 36.08 -17.14
CA ALA A 397 0.98 36.19 -17.58
C ALA A 397 1.48 37.63 -17.66
N LYS A 398 0.59 38.59 -17.94
CA LYS A 398 0.93 40.02 -17.99
C LYS A 398 1.06 40.61 -16.59
N ASP A 399 0.18 40.22 -15.68
CA ASP A 399 0.11 40.76 -14.33
C ASP A 399 1.27 40.25 -13.47
N ASP A 400 1.47 38.93 -13.42
CA ASP A 400 2.59 38.30 -12.73
C ASP A 400 2.93 36.94 -13.37
N PRO A 401 3.91 36.90 -14.30
CA PRO A 401 4.30 35.64 -14.92
C PRO A 401 4.96 34.67 -13.93
N GLY A 402 5.54 35.16 -12.83
CA GLY A 402 6.11 34.31 -11.78
C GLY A 402 5.01 33.57 -11.01
N ALA A 403 3.97 34.28 -10.59
CA ALA A 403 2.82 33.68 -9.93
C ALA A 403 2.07 32.69 -10.84
N LEU A 404 1.96 32.98 -12.13
CA LEU A 404 1.37 32.04 -13.09
C LEU A 404 2.24 30.78 -13.27
N LEU A 405 3.57 30.89 -13.26
CA LEU A 405 4.45 29.72 -13.24
C LEU A 405 4.22 28.87 -11.98
N ASP A 406 4.08 29.49 -10.81
CA ASP A 406 3.81 28.77 -9.55
C ASP A 406 2.45 28.04 -9.60
N GLU A 407 1.40 28.67 -10.16
CA GLU A 407 0.09 28.06 -10.39
C GLU A 407 0.16 26.86 -11.36
N LEU A 408 0.89 27.01 -12.47
CA LEU A 408 1.10 25.94 -13.45
C LEU A 408 1.83 24.74 -12.85
N VAL A 409 2.86 24.99 -12.03
CA VAL A 409 3.57 23.93 -11.32
C VAL A 409 2.65 23.22 -10.34
N ARG A 410 1.80 23.93 -9.59
CA ARG A 410 0.81 23.27 -8.72
C ARG A 410 -0.18 22.42 -9.52
N ALA A 411 -0.56 22.85 -10.73
CA ALA A 411 -1.50 22.13 -11.56
C ALA A 411 -0.91 20.88 -12.24
N MET A 412 0.38 20.90 -12.56
CA MET A 412 1.01 19.88 -13.41
C MET A 412 2.14 19.09 -12.73
N ASP A 413 2.60 19.52 -11.56
CA ASP A 413 3.85 19.14 -10.88
C ASP A 413 5.14 19.49 -11.66
N PRO A 414 6.27 19.64 -10.95
CA PRO A 414 7.55 20.02 -11.54
C PRO A 414 8.33 18.87 -12.20
N LEU A 415 7.86 17.63 -12.11
CA LEU A 415 8.62 16.46 -12.56
C LEU A 415 8.75 16.36 -14.10
N THR A 416 9.99 16.13 -14.54
CA THR A 416 10.42 16.00 -15.94
C THR A 416 11.15 14.68 -16.24
N SER A 417 10.88 13.59 -15.48
CA SER A 417 11.41 12.28 -15.84
C SER A 417 10.80 11.80 -17.17
N TYR A 418 11.67 11.42 -18.12
CA TYR A 418 11.29 10.92 -19.44
C TYR A 418 10.83 9.45 -19.37
N SER A 419 9.68 9.12 -19.95
CA SER A 419 9.24 7.73 -20.15
C SER A 419 10.02 7.11 -21.32
N ASN A 420 11.09 6.36 -21.08
CA ASN A 420 11.79 5.54 -22.08
C ASN A 420 10.93 4.38 -22.66
N LEU A 421 10.03 4.60 -23.64
CA LEU A 421 9.64 3.60 -24.68
C LEU A 421 8.64 4.22 -25.69
N ALA A 422 8.79 3.84 -26.98
CA ALA A 422 8.04 4.14 -28.23
C ALA A 422 7.48 5.58 -28.51
N PHE A 423 6.90 6.26 -27.51
CA PHE A 423 6.51 7.68 -27.47
C PHE A 423 7.49 8.47 -26.56
N ALA A 424 8.77 8.09 -26.62
CA ALA A 424 9.71 8.06 -25.49
C ALA A 424 10.32 9.39 -25.00
N GLN A 425 9.73 10.56 -25.28
CA GLN A 425 10.36 11.87 -24.98
C GLN A 425 9.41 12.92 -24.41
N VAL A 426 8.16 12.59 -24.06
CA VAL A 426 7.32 13.53 -23.30
C VAL A 426 7.53 13.32 -21.80
N PRO A 427 7.62 14.41 -21.03
CA PRO A 427 7.76 14.32 -19.57
C PRO A 427 6.49 13.74 -18.94
N SER A 428 6.63 13.12 -17.77
CA SER A 428 5.51 12.53 -17.02
C SER A 428 4.37 13.53 -16.67
N ASN A 429 4.67 14.83 -16.63
CA ASN A 429 3.66 15.89 -16.46
C ASN A 429 2.93 16.33 -17.75
N ALA A 430 3.33 15.85 -18.94
CA ALA A 430 2.76 16.26 -20.24
C ALA A 430 1.26 15.97 -20.35
N ARG A 431 0.79 14.83 -19.83
CA ARG A 431 -0.65 14.46 -19.87
C ARG A 431 -1.51 15.47 -19.11
N ARG A 432 -0.98 16.00 -18.02
CA ARG A 432 -1.65 17.02 -17.19
C ARG A 432 -1.66 18.35 -17.90
N ALA A 433 -0.53 18.74 -18.47
CA ALA A 433 -0.46 19.92 -19.33
C ALA A 433 -1.45 19.85 -20.49
N ALA A 434 -1.51 18.71 -21.19
CA ALA A 434 -2.45 18.47 -22.27
C ALA A 434 -3.90 18.60 -21.79
N GLY A 435 -4.28 17.91 -20.71
CA GLY A 435 -5.65 17.96 -20.20
C GLY A 435 -6.07 19.34 -19.68
N LEU A 436 -5.12 20.12 -19.14
CA LEU A 436 -5.33 21.51 -18.72
C LEU A 436 -5.61 22.42 -19.93
N LEU A 437 -4.90 22.22 -21.04
CA LEU A 437 -5.02 23.02 -22.26
C LEU A 437 -6.11 22.52 -23.22
N ALA A 438 -6.58 21.27 -23.08
CA ALA A 438 -7.52 20.61 -23.99
C ALA A 438 -8.89 21.27 -24.12
N THR A 439 -9.24 22.18 -23.19
CA THR A 439 -10.46 23.00 -23.27
C THR A 439 -10.33 24.18 -24.24
N ARG A 440 -9.18 24.35 -24.89
CA ARG A 440 -8.90 25.35 -25.92
C ARG A 440 -8.61 24.69 -27.27
N SER A 441 -8.72 25.46 -28.35
CA SER A 441 -8.19 24.99 -29.65
C SER A 441 -6.68 24.80 -29.57
N LEU A 442 -6.11 23.90 -30.39
CA LEU A 442 -4.65 23.71 -30.43
C LEU A 442 -3.91 25.03 -30.73
N ALA A 443 -4.45 25.86 -31.62
CA ALA A 443 -3.86 27.15 -31.96
C ALA A 443 -3.85 28.12 -30.76
N ASP A 444 -4.93 28.16 -29.98
CA ASP A 444 -5.02 29.00 -28.78
C ASP A 444 -4.10 28.47 -27.67
N ALA A 445 -4.04 27.16 -27.48
CA ALA A 445 -3.13 26.54 -26.52
C ALA A 445 -1.66 26.84 -26.85
N VAL A 446 -1.26 26.73 -28.13
CA VAL A 446 0.07 27.13 -28.59
C VAL A 446 0.32 28.62 -28.37
N ALA A 447 -0.66 29.48 -28.66
CA ALA A 447 -0.54 30.92 -28.43
C ALA A 447 -0.34 31.25 -26.94
N ILE A 448 -1.08 30.59 -26.03
CA ILE A 448 -0.96 30.74 -24.58
C ILE A 448 0.48 30.46 -24.14
N VAL A 449 1.06 29.33 -24.56
CA VAL A 449 2.42 28.95 -24.16
C VAL A 449 3.46 29.92 -24.74
N ILE A 450 3.27 30.38 -25.99
CA ILE A 450 4.16 31.38 -26.59
C ILE A 450 4.10 32.71 -25.84
N ASP A 451 2.89 33.17 -25.50
CA ASP A 451 2.70 34.45 -24.82
C ASP A 451 3.23 34.40 -23.38
N LEU A 452 3.09 33.26 -22.70
CA LEU A 452 3.72 33.00 -21.40
C LEU A 452 5.25 33.04 -21.50
N HIS A 453 5.85 32.32 -22.46
CA HIS A 453 7.30 32.34 -22.67
C HIS A 453 7.82 33.77 -22.91
N ALA A 454 7.09 34.55 -23.72
CA ALA A 454 7.44 35.95 -23.96
C ALA A 454 7.25 36.83 -22.71
N ALA A 455 6.26 36.54 -21.86
CA ALA A 455 6.05 37.26 -20.60
C ALA A 455 7.14 36.98 -19.57
N VAL A 456 7.53 35.70 -19.42
CA VAL A 456 8.65 35.26 -18.57
C VAL A 456 9.95 35.97 -18.99
N ALA A 457 10.26 35.99 -20.28
CA ALA A 457 11.42 36.72 -20.81
C ALA A 457 11.35 38.24 -20.54
N ARG A 458 10.18 38.87 -20.74
CA ARG A 458 10.00 40.31 -20.43
C ARG A 458 10.14 40.65 -18.96
N ALA A 459 9.80 39.72 -18.07
CA ALA A 459 9.97 39.87 -16.64
C ALA A 459 11.40 39.61 -16.15
N GLY A 460 12.33 39.25 -17.05
CA GLY A 460 13.72 38.93 -16.68
C GLY A 460 13.84 37.64 -15.88
N ILE A 461 12.91 36.70 -16.05
CA ILE A 461 12.95 35.39 -15.41
C ILE A 461 13.67 34.43 -16.36
N GLU A 462 14.87 34.01 -15.98
CA GLU A 462 15.65 33.05 -16.77
C GLU A 462 15.01 31.65 -16.77
N LEU A 463 15.13 30.91 -17.89
CA LEU A 463 14.57 29.57 -18.01
C LEU A 463 15.26 28.56 -17.08
N ASP A 464 16.52 28.76 -16.74
CA ASP A 464 17.27 27.91 -15.81
C ASP A 464 17.07 28.28 -14.33
N ALA A 465 16.35 29.37 -14.05
CA ALA A 465 16.09 29.85 -12.71
C ALA A 465 15.40 28.78 -11.86
N GLN A 466 15.95 28.54 -10.67
CA GLN A 466 15.31 27.74 -9.63
C GLN A 466 14.34 28.61 -8.84
N ARG A 467 13.11 28.14 -8.68
CA ARG A 467 12.05 28.81 -7.93
C ARG A 467 11.54 27.90 -6.82
N VAL A 468 11.11 28.51 -5.73
CA VAL A 468 10.43 27.84 -4.61
C VAL A 468 8.94 28.16 -4.71
N VAL A 469 8.09 27.15 -4.61
CA VAL A 469 6.63 27.27 -4.64
C VAL A 469 6.06 26.97 -3.27
N ALA A 470 5.16 27.83 -2.77
CA ALA A 470 4.54 27.61 -1.46
C ALA A 470 3.52 26.47 -1.50
N GLU A 471 3.41 25.71 -0.41
CA GLU A 471 2.32 24.77 -0.18
C GLU A 471 1.01 25.52 0.13
N THR A 472 -0.04 25.24 -0.64
CA THR A 472 -1.40 25.80 -0.50
C THR A 472 -2.47 24.74 -0.30
N GLY A 473 -2.17 23.46 -0.55
CA GLY A 473 -3.11 22.34 -0.38
C GLY A 473 -4.04 22.12 -1.59
N ASP A 474 -3.82 22.84 -2.68
CA ASP A 474 -4.54 22.72 -3.96
C ASP A 474 -3.62 22.27 -5.11
N GLU A 475 -2.49 21.65 -4.76
CA GLU A 475 -1.59 21.00 -5.70
C GLU A 475 -2.25 19.76 -6.28
N PHE A 476 -1.99 19.49 -7.56
CA PHE A 476 -2.43 18.27 -8.23
C PHE A 476 -1.86 17.03 -7.53
N SER A 477 -0.57 17.07 -7.19
CA SER A 477 0.10 16.04 -6.39
C SER A 477 1.07 16.64 -5.37
N LYS A 478 0.60 16.83 -4.13
CA LYS A 478 1.45 17.16 -2.98
C LYS A 478 2.65 16.19 -2.81
N PRO A 479 2.51 14.86 -3.02
CA PRO A 479 3.64 13.94 -3.03
C PRO A 479 4.77 14.33 -3.99
N GLU A 480 4.46 14.63 -5.25
CA GLU A 480 5.50 14.94 -6.24
C GLU A 480 6.16 16.29 -5.97
N MET A 481 5.37 17.29 -5.57
CA MET A 481 5.88 18.59 -5.12
C MET A 481 6.89 18.43 -3.97
N SER A 482 6.57 17.58 -2.99
CA SER A 482 7.46 17.27 -1.87
C SER A 482 8.72 16.52 -2.28
N ARG A 483 8.69 15.60 -3.27
CA ARG A 483 9.90 14.95 -3.82
C ARG A 483 10.86 15.97 -4.41
N CYS A 484 10.33 16.97 -5.09
CA CYS A 484 11.09 18.10 -5.64
C CYS A 484 11.37 19.20 -4.60
N ARG A 485 11.13 18.95 -3.30
CA ARG A 485 11.34 19.91 -2.20
C ARG A 485 10.63 21.25 -2.41
N TRP A 486 9.50 21.24 -3.09
CA TRP A 486 8.76 22.45 -3.45
C TRP A 486 9.62 23.42 -4.28
N GLN A 487 10.55 22.87 -5.06
CA GLN A 487 11.40 23.60 -5.98
C GLN A 487 11.17 23.11 -7.40
N TYR A 488 11.34 24.02 -8.35
CA TYR A 488 11.25 23.71 -9.76
C TYR A 488 12.14 24.62 -10.59
N ARG A 489 12.58 24.14 -11.75
CA ARG A 489 13.22 25.00 -12.76
C ARG A 489 12.15 25.57 -13.67
N VAL A 490 12.25 26.84 -14.06
CA VAL A 490 11.29 27.45 -15.00
C VAL A 490 11.18 26.64 -16.30
N SER A 491 12.30 26.10 -16.81
CA SER A 491 12.32 25.22 -17.97
C SER A 491 11.47 23.95 -17.81
N ASP A 492 11.34 23.41 -16.59
CA ASP A 492 10.56 22.18 -16.35
C ASP A 492 9.07 22.39 -16.64
N VAL A 493 8.57 23.61 -16.38
CA VAL A 493 7.20 24.01 -16.70
C VAL A 493 6.99 24.00 -18.21
N PHE A 494 7.92 24.61 -18.95
CA PHE A 494 7.83 24.68 -20.42
C PHE A 494 8.03 23.31 -21.07
N ILE A 495 8.92 22.47 -20.56
CA ILE A 495 9.08 21.07 -20.99
C ILE A 495 7.75 20.32 -20.86
N GLY A 496 7.05 20.47 -19.73
CA GLY A 496 5.72 19.91 -19.52
C GLY A 496 4.66 20.47 -20.46
N LEU A 497 4.63 21.79 -20.64
CA LEU A 497 3.69 22.47 -21.54
C LEU A 497 3.90 22.06 -23.01
N PHE A 498 5.14 22.02 -23.50
CA PHE A 498 5.46 21.58 -24.86
C PHE A 498 5.15 20.10 -25.07
N GLY A 499 5.43 19.25 -24.07
CA GLY A 499 5.01 17.85 -24.10
C GLY A 499 3.48 17.69 -24.18
N GLY A 500 2.75 18.51 -23.43
CA GLY A 500 1.28 18.53 -23.49
C GLY A 500 0.74 19.02 -24.83
N LEU A 501 1.30 20.09 -25.39
CA LEU A 501 0.96 20.57 -26.72
C LEU A 501 1.26 19.54 -27.81
N LEU A 502 2.35 18.77 -27.65
CA LEU A 502 2.69 17.68 -28.56
C LEU A 502 1.61 16.59 -28.53
N LEU A 503 1.15 16.19 -27.34
CA LEU A 503 0.00 15.27 -27.22
C LEU A 503 -1.24 15.82 -27.93
N LEU A 504 -1.60 17.08 -27.68
CA LEU A 504 -2.76 17.72 -28.31
C LEU A 504 -2.62 17.80 -29.84
N ALA A 505 -1.41 18.02 -30.37
CA ALA A 505 -1.16 18.03 -31.81
C ALA A 505 -1.41 16.65 -32.44
N HIS A 506 -0.99 15.57 -31.77
CA HIS A 506 -1.28 14.20 -32.21
C HIS A 506 -2.79 13.91 -32.18
N HIS A 507 -3.50 14.29 -31.10
CA HIS A 507 -4.96 14.15 -31.04
C HIS A 507 -5.66 14.93 -32.16
N GLU A 508 -5.27 16.18 -32.37
CA GLU A 508 -5.88 17.06 -33.37
C GLU A 508 -5.63 16.56 -34.81
N SER A 509 -4.42 16.10 -35.10
CA SER A 509 -4.06 15.49 -36.40
C SER A 509 -4.87 14.23 -36.67
N ALA A 510 -4.92 13.30 -35.71
CA ALA A 510 -5.70 12.08 -35.82
C ALA A 510 -7.21 12.36 -35.97
N ARG A 511 -7.74 13.30 -35.18
CA ARG A 511 -9.16 13.70 -35.20
C ARG A 511 -9.57 14.34 -36.52
N ARG A 512 -8.73 15.20 -37.10
CA ARG A 512 -9.01 15.90 -38.37
C ARG A 512 -8.59 15.11 -39.60
N GLY A 513 -7.77 14.06 -39.44
CA GLY A 513 -7.19 13.32 -40.56
C GLY A 513 -6.25 14.18 -41.41
N VAL A 514 -5.57 15.16 -40.80
CA VAL A 514 -4.69 16.10 -41.50
C VAL A 514 -3.25 15.99 -41.03
N PRO A 515 -2.25 16.22 -41.92
CA PRO A 515 -0.85 16.19 -41.53
C PRO A 515 -0.48 17.28 -40.52
N GLY A 516 0.64 17.10 -39.85
CA GLY A 516 1.14 18.02 -38.83
C GLY A 516 1.25 19.48 -39.30
N ASN A 517 1.70 19.69 -40.54
CA ASN A 517 1.83 21.01 -41.16
C ASN A 517 0.50 21.74 -41.42
N ALA A 518 -0.65 21.06 -41.30
CA ALA A 518 -1.98 21.63 -41.44
C ALA A 518 -2.64 21.97 -40.09
N LEU A 519 -1.94 21.73 -38.98
CA LEU A 519 -2.48 21.95 -37.62
C LEU A 519 -2.45 23.42 -37.20
N LEU A 520 -1.41 24.16 -37.58
CA LEU A 520 -1.13 25.53 -37.14
C LEU A 520 -0.95 26.47 -38.34
N GLY A 521 -1.38 27.73 -38.19
CA GLY A 521 -1.10 28.76 -39.19
C GLY A 521 0.38 29.16 -39.22
N ALA A 522 0.88 29.56 -40.40
CA ALA A 522 2.30 29.89 -40.63
C ALA A 522 2.87 30.91 -39.63
N LYS A 523 2.06 31.89 -39.18
CA LYS A 523 2.47 32.88 -38.17
C LYS A 523 2.77 32.23 -36.81
N LEU A 524 1.96 31.26 -36.37
CA LEU A 524 2.18 30.56 -35.11
C LEU A 524 3.39 29.63 -35.22
N VAL A 525 3.54 28.90 -36.33
CA VAL A 525 4.71 28.05 -36.60
C VAL A 525 6.01 28.86 -36.54
N ALA A 526 6.06 30.02 -37.21
CA ALA A 526 7.23 30.89 -37.21
C ALA A 526 7.54 31.51 -35.84
N ARG A 527 6.53 31.68 -34.97
CA ARG A 527 6.75 32.11 -33.58
C ARG A 527 7.28 30.95 -32.75
N LEU A 528 6.68 29.78 -32.88
CA LEU A 528 7.06 28.57 -32.14
C LEU A 528 8.52 28.19 -32.39
N ALA A 529 9.00 28.31 -33.63
CA ALA A 529 10.39 28.03 -34.03
C ALA A 529 11.45 28.89 -33.31
N LYS A 530 11.04 29.95 -32.59
CA LYS A 530 11.94 30.87 -31.87
C LYS A 530 12.03 30.57 -30.37
N LEU A 531 11.31 29.58 -29.87
CA LEU A 531 11.25 29.27 -28.45
C LEU A 531 12.20 28.14 -28.12
N ASP A 532 12.98 28.32 -27.06
CA ASP A 532 13.88 27.29 -26.56
C ASP A 532 13.07 26.09 -26.06
N GLY A 533 13.44 24.88 -26.49
CA GLY A 533 12.77 23.63 -26.13
C GLY A 533 11.50 23.31 -26.94
N ALA A 534 11.07 24.17 -27.87
CA ALA A 534 9.90 23.93 -28.72
C ALA A 534 10.16 23.02 -29.93
N ASP A 535 11.41 22.64 -30.19
CA ASP A 535 11.84 21.88 -31.39
C ASP A 535 11.02 20.61 -31.67
N PRO A 536 10.70 19.75 -30.66
CA PRO A 536 9.91 18.56 -30.92
C PRO A 536 8.50 18.87 -31.43
N LEU A 537 7.85 19.87 -30.83
CA LEU A 537 6.51 20.32 -31.25
C LEU A 537 6.55 20.98 -32.62
N HIS A 538 7.53 21.85 -32.86
CA HIS A 538 7.72 22.52 -34.15
C HIS A 538 7.95 21.50 -35.27
N THR A 539 8.83 20.52 -35.04
CA THR A 539 9.13 19.45 -36.00
C THR A 539 7.86 18.68 -36.37
N ARG A 540 6.99 18.39 -35.40
CA ARG A 540 5.72 17.68 -35.64
C ARG A 540 4.70 18.56 -36.35
N CYS A 541 4.60 19.83 -35.99
CA CYS A 541 3.69 20.80 -36.61
C CYS A 541 4.17 21.33 -37.98
N THR A 542 5.32 20.87 -38.49
CA THR A 542 5.82 21.15 -39.83
C THR A 542 5.95 19.90 -40.70
N ASN A 543 5.62 18.74 -40.13
CA ASN A 543 5.68 17.44 -40.79
C ASN A 543 4.51 17.27 -41.78
N ASP A 544 4.76 16.64 -42.93
CA ASP A 544 3.76 16.35 -43.97
C ASP A 544 3.00 15.03 -43.77
N GLN A 545 3.32 14.29 -42.72
CA GLN A 545 2.67 13.05 -42.32
C GLN A 545 1.54 13.29 -41.32
N LEU A 546 0.56 12.39 -41.35
CA LEU A 546 -0.41 12.24 -40.29
C LEU A 546 0.30 11.88 -38.97
N LEU A 547 0.02 12.61 -37.90
CA LEU A 547 0.52 12.28 -36.58
C LEU A 547 -0.42 11.21 -36.01
N ALA A 548 0.09 9.98 -35.84
CA ALA A 548 -0.68 8.91 -35.23
C ALA A 548 -1.16 9.33 -33.84
N ALA A 549 -2.39 8.98 -33.46
CA ALA A 549 -2.83 9.19 -32.08
C ALA A 549 -1.82 8.56 -31.10
N PRO A 550 -1.57 9.16 -29.93
CA PRO A 550 -0.59 8.63 -29.00
C PRO A 550 -0.97 7.20 -28.59
N GLN A 551 -0.26 6.20 -29.13
CA GLN A 551 -0.47 4.80 -28.75
C GLN A 551 0.37 4.54 -27.50
N TRP A 552 -0.26 4.76 -26.34
CA TRP A 552 0.33 4.47 -25.04
C TRP A 552 0.02 3.02 -24.69
N GLY A 553 0.98 2.15 -24.96
CA GLY A 553 1.00 0.79 -24.44
C GLY A 553 1.03 -0.28 -25.52
N HIS A 554 1.96 -1.21 -25.32
CA HIS A 554 1.90 -2.59 -25.77
C HIS A 554 0.69 -3.31 -25.14
N GLY A 555 -0.53 -2.91 -25.47
CA GLY A 555 -1.67 -3.79 -25.34
C GLY A 555 -1.69 -4.67 -26.56
N SER A 556 -0.99 -5.82 -26.55
CA SER A 556 -1.37 -6.85 -27.51
C SER A 556 -2.88 -7.05 -27.35
N SER A 557 -3.61 -7.21 -28.46
CA SER A 557 -5.04 -7.53 -28.42
C SER A 557 -5.38 -8.63 -27.40
N GLU A 558 -4.42 -9.50 -27.08
CA GLU A 558 -4.45 -10.54 -26.07
C GLU A 558 -4.64 -10.03 -24.63
N HIS A 559 -4.03 -8.92 -24.19
CA HIS A 559 -4.21 -8.43 -22.81
C HIS A 559 -5.61 -7.86 -22.60
N ALA A 560 -6.09 -7.03 -23.54
CA ALA A 560 -7.46 -6.53 -23.52
C ALA A 560 -8.48 -7.68 -23.58
N GLN A 561 -8.26 -8.66 -24.47
CA GLN A 561 -9.11 -9.85 -24.57
C GLN A 561 -9.08 -10.70 -23.29
N ALA A 562 -7.92 -10.87 -22.64
CA ALA A 562 -7.81 -11.60 -21.38
C ALA A 562 -8.59 -10.93 -20.24
N LEU A 563 -8.77 -9.60 -20.31
CA LEU A 563 -9.65 -8.85 -19.41
C LEU A 563 -11.11 -8.82 -19.87
N GLY A 564 -11.47 -9.48 -20.98
CA GLY A 564 -12.81 -9.48 -21.54
C GLY A 564 -13.20 -8.14 -22.19
N LEU A 565 -12.22 -7.35 -22.61
CA LEU A 565 -12.40 -6.07 -23.30
C LEU A 565 -12.28 -6.24 -24.83
N PRO A 566 -12.79 -5.28 -25.62
CA PRO A 566 -12.57 -5.24 -27.06
C PRO A 566 -11.08 -5.31 -27.43
N ALA A 567 -10.75 -5.94 -28.56
CA ALA A 567 -9.37 -6.16 -28.99
C ALA A 567 -8.59 -4.86 -29.26
N ASP A 568 -9.30 -3.79 -29.59
CA ASP A 568 -8.81 -2.44 -29.85
C ASP A 568 -8.87 -1.53 -28.60
N ALA A 569 -9.30 -2.07 -27.46
CA ALA A 569 -9.39 -1.31 -26.22
C ALA A 569 -7.99 -0.94 -25.70
N ILE A 570 -7.78 0.34 -25.46
CA ILE A 570 -6.60 0.83 -24.75
C ILE A 570 -6.77 0.47 -23.27
N VAL A 571 -5.85 -0.32 -22.73
CA VAL A 571 -5.82 -0.67 -21.30
C VAL A 571 -4.57 -0.08 -20.68
N LEU A 572 -4.75 0.78 -19.68
CA LEU A 572 -3.65 1.31 -18.88
C LEU A 572 -3.49 0.42 -17.64
N SER A 573 -2.61 -0.58 -17.76
CA SER A 573 -2.34 -1.60 -16.74
C SER A 573 -0.87 -1.58 -16.28
N GLY A 574 -0.51 -0.68 -15.35
CA GLY A 574 0.82 -0.66 -14.73
C GLY A 574 1.74 0.42 -15.26
N THR A 575 3.06 0.21 -15.16
CA THR A 575 4.11 1.20 -15.42
C THR A 575 4.24 1.60 -16.88
N GLY A 576 3.26 1.31 -17.75
CA GLY A 576 3.46 1.34 -19.19
C GLY A 576 4.13 2.63 -19.67
N TYR A 577 5.41 2.69 -20.06
CA TYR A 577 6.39 1.66 -20.47
C TYR A 577 5.84 0.48 -21.27
#